data_AF-A0A0X3TIQ0-F1
#
_entry.id   AF-A0A0X3TIQ0-F1
#
_cell.length_a   1.000
_cell.length_b   1.000
_cell.length_c   1.000
_cell.angle_alpha   90.00
_cell.angle_beta   90.00
_cell.angle_gamma   90.00
#
_symmetry.space_group_name_H-M   'P 1'
#
loop_
_entity.id
_entity.type
_entity.pdbx_description
1 polymer ?
#
loop_
_entity_poly.entity_id
_entity_poly.type
_entity_poly.pdbx_seq_one_letter_code
_entity_poly.pdbx_strand_id
1 'polypeptide(L)'
;MANVRRFFRYDVTIPLYFETVDVQGRHLRVNRDKLIKRQEAFHLEELDSEIKELLSEAFSPESDALRIFHMLNHRIDYMVWLLDDIIEGHDPRLRHDYKFRLREDRKISPPEVSNVSRVGPLIEGFYLQISDHIHELIESIQNSIDGKIFLFPRKTKPNFDESDYVSNLRALSDRGILPAKVLELLIQKLNAYETVFARLKEAYHSISDPSSWPDMDVNISAGGFSFNTNETFEKFAHMNVFMQLDDNILVCRGKIVLNKALKNSEFAYKIGVEFEFLSREHAEIITLFEQRRELKDAMRLVSEQKLALL
;
A
#
# COMPACT_ATOMS: atom_id res chain seq x y z
N MET A 1 15.18 38.31 9.38
CA MET A 1 14.36 38.25 8.15
C MET A 1 14.82 37.05 7.35
N ALA A 2 14.02 35.98 7.28
CA ALA A 2 14.36 34.80 6.49
C ALA A 2 14.33 35.15 4.99
N ASN A 3 15.40 34.80 4.30
CA ASN A 3 15.65 35.18 2.92
C ASN A 3 14.67 34.44 1.99
N VAL A 4 13.60 35.13 1.55
CA VAL A 4 12.50 34.58 0.74
C VAL A 4 12.97 34.02 -0.62
N ARG A 5 14.20 34.33 -1.04
CA ARG A 5 14.86 33.79 -2.24
C ARG A 5 15.25 32.30 -2.18
N ARG A 6 14.91 31.55 -1.12
CA ARG A 6 15.37 30.16 -0.93
C ARG A 6 14.39 29.06 -1.31
N PHE A 7 13.14 29.36 -1.67
CA PHE A 7 12.11 28.31 -1.76
C PHE A 7 11.64 27.93 -3.16
N PHE A 8 11.92 28.75 -4.18
CA PHE A 8 11.29 28.63 -5.50
C PHE A 8 12.27 28.99 -6.60
N ARG A 9 12.78 28.00 -7.33
CA ARG A 9 13.94 28.16 -8.19
C ARG A 9 13.63 27.92 -9.67
N TYR A 10 12.85 26.89 -10.00
CA TYR A 10 12.64 26.52 -11.40
C TYR A 10 11.20 26.08 -11.68
N ASP A 11 10.59 26.63 -12.73
CA ASP A 11 9.25 26.27 -13.21
C ASP A 11 9.35 25.04 -14.12
N VAL A 12 8.59 23.99 -13.81
CA VAL A 12 8.58 22.71 -14.54
C VAL A 12 7.18 22.11 -14.55
N THR A 13 6.93 21.26 -15.54
CA THR A 13 5.80 20.34 -15.55
C THR A 13 6.30 18.95 -15.19
N ILE A 14 5.77 18.35 -14.12
CA ILE A 14 6.16 17.01 -13.65
C ILE A 14 4.94 16.21 -13.18
N PRO A 15 4.95 14.85 -13.27
CA PRO A 15 3.95 14.02 -12.64
C PRO A 15 4.02 14.17 -11.12
N LEU A 16 2.92 14.61 -10.52
CA LEU A 16 2.87 14.96 -9.10
C LEU A 16 1.50 14.66 -8.51
N TYR A 17 1.50 13.91 -7.41
CA TYR A 17 0.32 13.64 -6.58
C TYR A 17 0.63 14.05 -5.14
N PHE A 18 -0.35 14.57 -4.43
CA PHE A 18 -0.21 14.87 -3.01
C PHE A 18 -1.52 14.69 -2.28
N GLU A 19 -1.41 14.43 -0.99
CA GLU A 19 -2.55 14.42 -0.09
C GLU A 19 -2.19 14.95 1.29
N THR A 20 -3.13 15.65 1.90
CA THR A 20 -2.99 16.11 3.28
C THR A 20 -2.98 14.92 4.23
N VAL A 21 -2.12 14.98 5.24
CA VAL A 21 -1.94 13.93 6.24
C VAL A 21 -2.16 14.49 7.64
N ASP A 22 -2.40 13.60 8.60
CA ASP A 22 -2.46 14.01 10.02
C ASP A 22 -1.08 14.43 10.55
N VAL A 23 -1.04 14.86 11.81
CA VAL A 23 0.21 15.29 12.46
C VAL A 23 1.24 14.15 12.56
N GLN A 24 0.81 12.89 12.61
CA GLN A 24 1.67 11.71 12.60
C GLN A 24 2.19 11.36 11.18
N GLY A 25 1.62 11.97 10.14
CA GLY A 25 1.95 11.69 8.73
C GLY A 25 1.18 10.50 8.17
N ARG A 26 0.08 10.09 8.81
CA ARG A 26 -0.77 9.00 8.37
C ARG A 26 -1.71 9.47 7.28
N HIS A 27 -1.94 8.58 6.32
CA HIS A 27 -2.88 8.78 5.23
C HIS A 27 -4.31 8.86 5.78
N LEU A 28 -4.96 10.03 5.66
CA LEU A 28 -6.33 10.26 6.17
C LEU A 28 -7.38 9.34 5.52
N ARG A 29 -7.05 8.74 4.36
CA ARG A 29 -7.89 7.80 3.63
C ARG A 29 -7.90 6.40 4.25
N VAL A 30 -6.89 6.07 5.04
CA VAL A 30 -6.70 4.74 5.64
C VAL A 30 -7.07 4.84 7.11
N ASN A 31 -8.22 4.26 7.46
CA ASN A 31 -8.66 4.09 8.84
C ASN A 31 -9.27 2.70 8.94
N ARG A 32 -8.95 1.95 10.00
CA ARG A 32 -9.53 0.64 10.29
C ARG A 32 -11.05 0.63 10.11
N ASP A 33 -11.75 1.64 10.63
CA ASP A 33 -13.22 1.73 10.57
C ASP A 33 -13.76 1.93 9.13
N LYS A 34 -12.92 2.43 8.21
CA LYS A 34 -13.26 2.55 6.79
C LYS A 34 -12.98 1.27 6.01
N LEU A 35 -11.98 0.49 6.44
CA LEU A 35 -11.56 -0.73 5.76
C LEU A 35 -12.35 -1.96 6.23
N ILE A 36 -12.61 -2.03 7.54
CA ILE A 36 -13.31 -3.13 8.21
C ILE A 36 -14.55 -2.56 8.89
N LYS A 37 -15.73 -2.89 8.38
CA LYS A 37 -16.99 -2.48 9.01
C LYS A 37 -17.17 -3.24 10.32
N ARG A 38 -17.88 -2.64 11.28
CA ARG A 38 -18.16 -3.27 12.58
C ARG A 38 -18.78 -4.67 12.48
N GLN A 39 -19.69 -4.88 11.53
CA GLN A 39 -20.31 -6.18 11.28
C GLN A 39 -19.30 -7.21 10.74
N GLU A 40 -18.37 -6.77 9.88
CA GLU A 40 -17.31 -7.63 9.35
C GLU A 40 -16.30 -7.99 10.44
N ALA A 41 -15.95 -7.05 11.32
CA ALA A 41 -15.09 -7.31 12.47
C ALA A 41 -15.70 -8.37 13.41
N PHE A 42 -16.99 -8.23 13.72
CA PHE A 42 -17.70 -9.22 14.54
C PHE A 42 -17.75 -10.60 13.85
N HIS A 43 -18.04 -10.64 12.55
CA HIS A 43 -18.03 -11.89 11.78
C HIS A 43 -16.65 -12.56 11.77
N LEU A 44 -15.57 -11.79 11.64
CA LEU A 44 -14.20 -12.31 11.73
C LEU A 44 -13.89 -12.91 13.11
N GLU A 45 -14.33 -12.25 14.20
CA GLU A 45 -14.20 -12.78 15.56
C GLU A 45 -15.00 -14.08 15.77
N GLU A 46 -16.19 -14.19 15.18
CA GLU A 46 -16.98 -15.43 15.18
C GLU A 46 -16.25 -16.55 14.42
N LEU A 47 -15.76 -16.28 13.21
CA LEU A 47 -14.98 -17.23 12.42
C LEU A 47 -13.75 -17.73 13.19
N ASP A 48 -13.00 -16.83 13.81
CA ASP A 48 -11.82 -17.18 14.62
C ASP A 48 -12.18 -18.09 15.80
N SER A 49 -13.30 -17.80 16.45
CA SER A 49 -13.80 -18.59 17.58
C SER A 49 -14.21 -19.99 17.13
N GLU A 50 -15.00 -20.11 16.05
CA GLU A 50 -15.45 -21.39 15.51
C GLU A 50 -14.30 -22.25 14.98
N ILE A 51 -13.34 -21.64 14.27
CA ILE A 51 -12.14 -22.33 13.78
C ILE A 51 -11.35 -22.87 14.96
N LYS A 52 -11.14 -22.05 16.00
CA LYS A 52 -10.36 -22.46 17.17
C LYS A 52 -11.03 -23.61 17.92
N GLU A 53 -12.34 -23.53 18.13
CA GLU A 53 -13.13 -24.59 18.76
C GLU A 53 -12.98 -25.90 17.99
N LEU A 54 -13.24 -25.88 16.68
CA LEU A 54 -13.14 -27.07 15.83
C LEU A 54 -11.72 -27.63 15.78
N LEU A 55 -10.68 -26.80 15.68
CA LEU A 55 -9.30 -27.29 15.69
C LEU A 55 -8.90 -27.89 17.03
N SER A 56 -9.47 -27.42 18.15
CA SER A 56 -9.17 -27.94 19.48
C SER A 56 -9.95 -29.22 19.85
N GLU A 57 -11.15 -29.41 19.31
CA GLU A 57 -12.06 -30.47 19.73
C GLU A 57 -12.21 -31.62 18.71
N ALA A 58 -12.00 -31.35 17.42
CA ALA A 58 -12.48 -32.24 16.34
C ALA A 58 -11.50 -33.33 15.89
N PHE A 59 -10.22 -33.29 16.30
CA PHE A 59 -9.19 -34.15 15.72
C PHE A 59 -8.24 -34.74 16.76
N SER A 60 -7.76 -35.97 16.52
CA SER A 60 -6.67 -36.53 17.31
C SER A 60 -5.37 -35.75 17.05
N PRO A 61 -4.49 -35.62 18.06
CA PRO A 61 -3.20 -34.93 17.91
C PRO A 61 -2.30 -35.50 16.79
N GLU A 62 -2.56 -36.73 16.37
CA GLU A 62 -1.82 -37.47 15.34
C GLU A 62 -2.41 -37.29 13.92
N SER A 63 -3.50 -36.54 13.75
CA SER A 63 -4.16 -36.37 12.46
C SER A 63 -3.37 -35.47 11.51
N ASP A 64 -3.01 -35.99 10.33
CA ASP A 64 -2.39 -35.18 9.27
C ASP A 64 -3.32 -34.06 8.78
N ALA A 65 -4.64 -34.28 8.75
CA ALA A 65 -5.61 -33.26 8.39
C ALA A 65 -5.59 -32.09 9.40
N LEU A 66 -5.51 -32.39 10.69
CA LEU A 66 -5.38 -31.38 11.74
C LEU A 66 -4.12 -30.53 11.56
N ARG A 67 -2.99 -31.17 11.23
CA ARG A 67 -1.72 -30.47 10.98
C ARG A 67 -1.84 -29.52 9.78
N ILE A 68 -2.49 -29.96 8.70
CA ILE A 68 -2.75 -29.12 7.52
C ILE A 68 -3.62 -27.92 7.89
N PHE A 69 -4.72 -28.12 8.61
CA PHE A 69 -5.61 -27.02 8.96
C PHE A 69 -4.99 -26.02 9.94
N HIS A 70 -4.21 -26.49 10.92
CA HIS A 70 -3.43 -25.59 11.78
C HIS A 70 -2.41 -24.79 10.99
N MET A 71 -1.70 -25.42 10.05
CA MET A 71 -0.77 -24.72 9.18
C MET A 71 -1.48 -23.65 8.35
N LEU A 72 -2.59 -23.99 7.70
CA LEU A 72 -3.36 -23.02 6.89
C LEU A 72 -3.85 -21.85 7.75
N ASN A 73 -4.48 -22.13 8.91
CA ASN A 73 -4.95 -21.08 9.81
C ASN A 73 -3.80 -20.19 10.29
N HIS A 74 -2.68 -20.80 10.68
CA HIS A 74 -1.49 -20.06 11.14
C HIS A 74 -0.95 -19.11 10.06
N ARG A 75 -0.98 -19.52 8.80
CA ARG A 75 -0.54 -18.65 7.69
C ARG A 75 -1.53 -17.53 7.42
N ILE A 76 -2.84 -17.78 7.52
CA ILE A 76 -3.84 -16.71 7.48
C ILE A 76 -3.58 -15.73 8.64
N ASP A 77 -3.35 -16.21 9.86
CA ASP A 77 -3.04 -15.34 11.01
C ASP A 77 -1.78 -14.51 10.79
N TYR A 78 -0.76 -15.07 10.13
CA TYR A 78 0.43 -14.30 9.76
C TYR A 78 0.14 -13.22 8.70
N MET A 79 -0.67 -13.55 7.68
CA MET A 79 -1.16 -12.57 6.70
C MET A 79 -1.92 -11.43 7.40
N VAL A 80 -2.83 -11.76 8.31
CA VAL A 80 -3.62 -10.79 9.09
C VAL A 80 -2.72 -9.92 9.95
N TRP A 81 -1.73 -10.50 10.62
CA TRP A 81 -0.78 -9.76 11.43
C TRP A 81 0.00 -8.70 10.63
N LEU A 82 0.43 -9.03 9.40
CA LEU A 82 1.06 -8.06 8.49
C LEU A 82 0.07 -6.98 8.04
N LEU A 83 -1.14 -7.39 7.66
CA LEU A 83 -2.20 -6.52 7.17
C LEU A 83 -2.66 -5.51 8.23
N ASP A 84 -2.85 -5.94 9.47
CA ASP A 84 -3.26 -5.09 10.59
C ASP A 84 -2.22 -3.99 10.86
N ASP A 85 -0.92 -4.31 10.89
CA ASP A 85 0.10 -3.28 11.09
C ASP A 85 0.07 -2.22 9.98
N ILE A 86 -0.14 -2.62 8.72
CA ILE A 86 -0.27 -1.68 7.60
C ILE A 86 -1.54 -0.83 7.75
N ILE A 87 -2.68 -1.42 8.10
CA ILE A 87 -3.95 -0.71 8.33
C ILE A 87 -3.80 0.35 9.42
N GLU A 88 -3.07 0.04 10.49
CA GLU A 88 -2.80 0.96 11.60
C GLU A 88 -1.68 1.99 11.28
N GLY A 89 -1.08 1.91 10.09
CA GLY A 89 0.01 2.79 9.66
C GLY A 89 1.30 2.56 10.43
N HIS A 90 1.55 1.34 10.90
CA HIS A 90 2.77 0.92 11.57
C HIS A 90 3.67 0.14 10.62
N ASP A 91 4.99 0.33 10.75
CA ASP A 91 5.97 -0.49 10.05
C ASP A 91 6.13 -1.85 10.75
N PRO A 92 5.71 -2.98 10.13
CA PRO A 92 5.84 -4.29 10.76
C PRO A 92 7.30 -4.63 11.07
N ARG A 93 8.28 -4.07 10.34
CA ARG A 93 9.72 -4.31 10.53
C ARG A 93 10.22 -3.84 11.89
N LEU A 94 9.51 -2.92 12.53
CA LEU A 94 9.84 -2.40 13.85
C LEU A 94 9.34 -3.31 14.99
N ARG A 95 8.47 -4.29 14.70
CA ARG A 95 8.05 -5.27 15.70
C ARG A 95 9.18 -6.24 16.02
N HIS A 96 9.33 -6.53 17.31
CA HIS A 96 10.40 -7.38 17.85
C HIS A 96 10.40 -8.80 17.27
N ASP A 97 9.23 -9.33 16.91
CA ASP A 97 9.02 -10.67 16.39
C ASP A 97 8.96 -10.74 14.85
N TYR A 98 9.06 -9.63 14.13
CA TYR A 98 8.96 -9.59 12.66
C TYR A 98 9.94 -10.55 11.97
N LYS A 99 11.23 -10.43 12.29
CA LYS A 99 12.28 -11.31 11.70
C LYS A 99 12.13 -12.77 12.11
N PHE A 100 11.48 -13.04 13.23
CA PHE A 100 11.18 -14.40 13.64
C PHE A 100 10.03 -14.96 12.81
N ARG A 101 8.87 -14.28 12.75
CA ARG A 101 7.70 -14.70 11.97
C ARG A 101 8.02 -14.87 10.48
N LEU A 102 8.77 -13.94 9.89
CA LEU A 102 9.21 -14.03 8.50
C LEU A 102 10.06 -15.27 8.23
N ARG A 103 10.91 -15.68 9.18
CA ARG A 103 11.73 -16.89 9.05
C ARG A 103 10.92 -18.15 9.27
N GLU A 104 9.95 -18.13 10.19
CA GLU A 104 9.09 -19.29 10.44
C GLU A 104 8.16 -19.56 9.26
N ASP A 105 7.49 -18.54 8.70
CA ASP A 105 6.60 -18.73 7.54
C ASP A 105 7.37 -19.26 6.32
N ARG A 106 8.61 -18.78 6.08
CA ARG A 106 9.48 -19.28 5.00
C ARG A 106 9.85 -20.75 5.11
N LYS A 107 9.76 -21.37 6.29
CA LYS A 107 10.02 -22.80 6.48
C LYS A 107 8.81 -23.66 6.15
N ILE A 108 7.62 -23.06 6.06
CA ILE A 108 6.39 -23.78 5.78
C ILE A 108 6.39 -24.11 4.28
N SER A 109 6.32 -25.41 3.97
CA SER A 109 6.17 -25.91 2.61
C SER A 109 4.69 -26.20 2.31
N PRO A 110 4.30 -26.27 1.03
CA PRO A 110 2.99 -26.78 0.65
C PRO A 110 2.74 -28.15 1.31
N PRO A 111 1.51 -28.43 1.77
CA PRO A 111 1.19 -29.72 2.37
C PRO A 111 1.31 -30.83 1.32
N GLU A 112 1.95 -31.94 1.69
CA GLU A 112 2.01 -33.13 0.84
C GLU A 112 0.64 -33.81 0.84
N VAL A 113 -0.19 -33.48 -0.15
CA VAL A 113 -1.49 -34.14 -0.32
C VAL A 113 -1.32 -35.34 -1.23
N SER A 114 -1.82 -36.50 -0.79
CA SER A 114 -1.77 -37.73 -1.60
C SER A 114 -2.38 -37.48 -2.98
N ASN A 115 -1.68 -37.88 -4.05
CA ASN A 115 -2.09 -37.72 -5.46
C ASN A 115 -3.46 -38.36 -5.79
N VAL A 116 -4.03 -39.16 -4.88
CA VAL A 116 -5.33 -39.81 -5.02
C VAL A 116 -6.46 -38.98 -4.40
N SER A 117 -6.14 -37.98 -3.56
CA SER A 117 -7.13 -37.17 -2.86
C SER A 117 -7.81 -36.17 -3.80
N ARG A 118 -9.14 -36.26 -3.93
CA ARG A 118 -9.95 -35.26 -4.66
C ARG A 118 -9.93 -33.87 -4.01
N VAL A 119 -9.52 -33.78 -2.73
CA VAL A 119 -9.43 -32.52 -1.97
C VAL A 119 -8.02 -31.93 -2.02
N GLY A 120 -7.02 -32.70 -2.51
CA GLY A 120 -5.65 -32.24 -2.62
C GLY A 120 -5.47 -30.94 -3.41
N PRO A 121 -6.03 -30.84 -4.64
CA PRO A 121 -5.96 -29.62 -5.43
C PRO A 121 -6.55 -28.39 -4.74
N LEU A 122 -7.63 -28.55 -3.97
CA LEU A 122 -8.26 -27.47 -3.20
C LEU A 122 -7.30 -26.94 -2.12
N ILE A 123 -6.70 -27.83 -1.35
CA ILE A 123 -5.75 -27.47 -0.28
C ILE A 123 -4.51 -26.79 -0.87
N GLU A 124 -4.00 -27.30 -1.98
CA GLU A 124 -2.84 -26.72 -2.68
C GLU A 124 -3.17 -25.34 -3.24
N GLY A 125 -4.30 -25.18 -3.94
CA GLY A 125 -4.76 -23.89 -4.44
C GLY A 125 -4.95 -22.87 -3.33
N PHE A 126 -5.57 -23.27 -2.22
CA PHE A 126 -5.77 -22.43 -1.05
C PHE A 126 -4.45 -21.99 -0.41
N TYR A 127 -3.50 -22.93 -0.25
CA TYR A 127 -2.14 -22.62 0.21
C TYR A 127 -1.43 -21.62 -0.70
N LEU A 128 -1.54 -21.79 -2.03
CA LEU A 128 -0.91 -20.89 -3.01
C LEU A 128 -1.51 -19.49 -2.93
N GLN A 129 -2.84 -19.37 -2.79
CA GLN A 129 -3.49 -18.08 -2.64
C GLN A 129 -3.01 -17.33 -1.39
N ILE A 130 -2.96 -18.00 -0.23
CA ILE A 130 -2.41 -17.43 1.01
C ILE A 130 -0.94 -17.01 0.80
N SER A 131 -0.15 -17.87 0.14
CA SER A 131 1.27 -17.58 -0.14
C SER A 131 1.42 -16.31 -0.96
N ASP A 132 0.62 -16.14 -2.01
CA ASP A 132 0.70 -14.99 -2.89
C ASP A 132 0.37 -13.69 -2.15
N HIS A 133 -0.65 -13.69 -1.28
CA HIS A 133 -0.99 -12.52 -0.46
C HIS A 133 0.11 -12.17 0.54
N ILE A 134 0.67 -13.18 1.23
CA ILE A 134 1.80 -12.96 2.15
C ILE A 134 3.00 -12.38 1.40
N HIS A 135 3.33 -12.91 0.21
CA HIS A 135 4.42 -12.40 -0.60
C HIS A 135 4.19 -10.95 -1.02
N GLU A 136 2.97 -10.61 -1.45
CA GLU A 136 2.62 -9.23 -1.82
C GLU A 136 2.70 -8.27 -0.63
N LEU A 137 2.21 -8.66 0.55
CA LEU A 137 2.32 -7.86 1.77
C LEU A 137 3.78 -7.64 2.16
N ILE A 138 4.61 -8.69 2.12
CA ILE A 138 6.06 -8.58 2.39
C ILE A 138 6.75 -7.67 1.38
N GLU A 139 6.43 -7.81 0.09
CA GLU A 139 6.94 -6.94 -0.98
C GLU A 139 6.58 -5.47 -0.71
N SER A 140 5.33 -5.20 -0.37
CA SER A 140 4.85 -3.86 -0.01
C SER A 140 5.58 -3.29 1.21
N ILE A 141 5.80 -4.10 2.25
CA ILE A 141 6.53 -3.70 3.46
C ILE A 141 8.00 -3.42 3.15
N GLN A 142 8.65 -4.27 2.37
CA GLN A 142 10.06 -4.12 2.02
C GLN A 142 10.31 -2.88 1.17
N ASN A 143 9.38 -2.61 0.24
CA ASN A 143 9.44 -1.45 -0.66
C ASN A 143 8.73 -0.21 -0.09
N SER A 144 8.28 -0.26 1.17
CA SER A 144 7.63 0.87 1.82
C SER A 144 8.60 2.03 2.02
N ILE A 145 8.10 3.24 1.82
CA ILE A 145 8.87 4.47 2.00
C ILE A 145 8.73 4.91 3.46
N ASP A 146 9.88 5.02 4.13
CA ASP A 146 10.03 5.32 5.57
C ASP A 146 9.19 4.43 6.52
N GLY A 147 8.71 3.28 6.04
CA GLY A 147 7.82 2.40 6.82
C GLY A 147 6.41 2.96 7.04
N LYS A 148 6.02 3.97 6.27
CA LYS A 148 4.73 4.66 6.42
C LYS A 148 3.86 4.63 5.17
N ILE A 149 4.51 4.55 4.02
CA ILE A 149 3.87 4.62 2.72
C ILE A 149 4.08 3.27 2.05
N PHE A 150 2.99 2.52 1.94
CA PHE A 150 2.98 1.18 1.39
C PHE A 150 2.50 1.25 -0.06
N LEU A 151 3.23 0.58 -0.95
CA LEU A 151 2.92 0.53 -2.37
C LEU A 151 2.39 -0.86 -2.71
N PHE A 152 1.30 -0.93 -3.46
CA PHE A 152 0.67 -2.19 -3.87
C PHE A 152 0.71 -2.33 -5.39
N PRO A 153 1.80 -2.88 -5.96
CA PRO A 153 2.01 -2.89 -7.40
C PRO A 153 1.15 -3.93 -8.14
N ARG A 154 0.56 -4.90 -7.43
CA ARG A 154 -0.18 -6.01 -8.06
C ARG A 154 -1.66 -5.67 -8.15
N LYS A 155 -2.33 -6.15 -9.21
CA LYS A 155 -3.79 -6.04 -9.32
C LYS A 155 -4.50 -6.82 -8.21
N THR A 156 -5.67 -6.35 -7.83
CA THR A 156 -6.54 -7.09 -6.91
C THR A 156 -6.96 -8.41 -7.54
N LYS A 157 -6.83 -9.50 -6.78
CA LYS A 157 -7.26 -10.84 -7.18
C LYS A 157 -8.72 -11.06 -6.80
N PRO A 158 -9.46 -11.93 -7.53
CA PRO A 158 -10.77 -12.38 -7.09
C PRO A 158 -10.64 -13.19 -5.80
N ASN A 159 -11.75 -13.31 -5.07
CA ASN A 159 -11.83 -14.16 -3.89
C ASN A 159 -11.55 -15.63 -4.25
N PHE A 160 -11.03 -16.39 -3.29
CA PHE A 160 -10.87 -17.84 -3.47
C PHE A 160 -12.24 -18.50 -3.64
N ASP A 161 -12.41 -19.24 -4.74
CA ASP A 161 -13.63 -20.00 -5.05
C ASP A 161 -13.33 -21.50 -4.96
N GLU A 162 -13.91 -22.16 -3.95
CA GLU A 162 -13.74 -23.59 -3.77
C GLU A 162 -14.30 -24.42 -4.93
N SER A 163 -15.26 -23.87 -5.68
CA SER A 163 -15.96 -24.56 -6.76
C SER A 163 -15.07 -24.81 -7.98
N ASP A 164 -13.97 -24.05 -8.10
CA ASP A 164 -12.91 -24.28 -9.09
C ASP A 164 -12.17 -25.62 -8.84
N TYR A 165 -12.26 -26.17 -7.63
CA TYR A 165 -11.55 -27.38 -7.23
C TYR A 165 -12.49 -28.53 -6.85
N VAL A 166 -13.57 -28.25 -6.10
CA VAL A 166 -14.54 -29.26 -5.64
C VAL A 166 -15.96 -28.70 -5.67
N SER A 167 -16.92 -29.48 -6.17
CA SER A 167 -18.30 -29.01 -6.34
C SER A 167 -19.20 -29.21 -5.12
N ASN A 168 -18.73 -29.90 -4.07
CA ASN A 168 -19.57 -30.38 -2.98
C ASN A 168 -19.06 -30.04 -1.57
N LEU A 169 -18.09 -29.12 -1.42
CA LEU A 169 -17.53 -28.77 -0.10
C LEU A 169 -18.63 -28.32 0.87
N ARG A 170 -19.45 -27.36 0.46
CA ARG A 170 -20.57 -26.85 1.25
C ARG A 170 -21.57 -27.94 1.64
N ALA A 171 -21.95 -28.80 0.68
CA ALA A 171 -22.83 -29.93 0.96
C ALA A 171 -22.22 -30.94 1.96
N LEU A 172 -20.89 -31.08 2.03
CA LEU A 172 -20.23 -31.91 3.04
C LEU A 172 -20.19 -31.23 4.40
N SER A 173 -19.94 -29.92 4.42
CA SER A 173 -19.98 -29.10 5.64
C SER A 173 -21.38 -29.10 6.27
N ASP A 174 -22.43 -28.89 5.47
CA ASP A 174 -23.84 -28.93 5.90
C ASP A 174 -24.24 -30.30 6.50
N ARG A 175 -23.56 -31.37 6.08
CA ARG A 175 -23.75 -32.74 6.62
C ARG A 175 -22.95 -32.99 7.89
N GLY A 176 -22.21 -32.01 8.40
CA GLY A 176 -21.40 -32.11 9.61
C GLY A 176 -20.05 -32.80 9.41
N ILE A 177 -19.55 -32.90 8.17
CA ILE A 177 -18.21 -33.47 7.93
C ILE A 177 -17.16 -32.47 8.41
N LEU A 178 -16.52 -32.76 9.55
CA LEU A 178 -15.63 -31.83 10.27
C LEU A 178 -14.51 -31.23 9.39
N PRO A 179 -13.74 -32.01 8.59
CA PRO A 179 -12.74 -31.44 7.69
C PRO A 179 -13.32 -30.45 6.67
N ALA A 180 -14.52 -30.73 6.16
CA ALA A 180 -15.19 -29.83 5.20
C ALA A 180 -15.62 -28.54 5.88
N LYS A 181 -16.16 -28.63 7.11
CA LYS A 181 -16.56 -27.47 7.91
C LYS A 181 -15.38 -26.56 8.25
N VAL A 182 -14.27 -27.14 8.70
CA VAL A 182 -13.05 -26.36 8.99
C VAL A 182 -12.52 -25.68 7.74
N LEU A 183 -12.46 -26.38 6.62
CA LEU A 183 -11.96 -25.81 5.37
C LEU A 183 -12.86 -24.69 4.84
N GLU A 184 -14.19 -24.87 4.92
CA GLU A 184 -15.15 -23.81 4.57
C GLU A 184 -14.96 -22.56 5.43
N LEU A 185 -14.80 -22.72 6.75
CA LEU A 185 -14.56 -21.59 7.65
C LEU A 185 -13.22 -20.88 7.36
N LEU A 186 -12.16 -21.64 7.06
CA LEU A 186 -10.87 -21.06 6.67
C LEU A 186 -10.98 -20.27 5.36
N ILE A 187 -11.73 -20.78 4.38
CA ILE A 187 -11.98 -20.08 3.11
C ILE A 187 -12.77 -18.80 3.36
N GLN A 188 -13.83 -18.85 4.19
CA GLN A 188 -14.59 -17.67 4.58
C GLN A 188 -13.71 -16.62 5.26
N LYS A 189 -12.85 -17.04 6.19
CA LYS A 189 -11.89 -16.17 6.87
C LYS A 189 -10.91 -15.53 5.88
N LEU A 190 -10.33 -16.30 4.97
CA LEU A 190 -9.44 -15.76 3.93
C LEU A 190 -10.16 -14.74 3.07
N ASN A 191 -11.33 -15.09 2.51
CA ASN A 191 -12.10 -14.22 1.62
C ASN A 191 -12.56 -12.91 2.30
N ALA A 192 -12.85 -12.96 3.60
CA ALA A 192 -13.14 -11.76 4.39
C ALA A 192 -11.91 -10.84 4.45
N TYR A 193 -10.73 -11.36 4.75
CA TYR A 193 -9.49 -10.58 4.76
C TYR A 193 -9.03 -10.14 3.36
N GLU A 194 -9.30 -10.91 2.31
CA GLU A 194 -9.05 -10.51 0.92
C GLU A 194 -9.89 -9.30 0.53
N THR A 195 -11.13 -9.24 0.99
CA THR A 195 -11.99 -8.07 0.81
C THR A 195 -11.40 -6.84 1.50
N VAL A 196 -10.87 -7.00 2.72
CA VAL A 196 -10.17 -5.92 3.44
C VAL A 196 -8.90 -5.50 2.70
N PHE A 197 -8.12 -6.47 2.21
CA PHE A 197 -6.88 -6.21 1.48
C PHE A 197 -7.15 -5.49 0.15
N ALA A 198 -8.21 -5.87 -0.58
CA ALA A 198 -8.66 -5.17 -1.78
C ALA A 198 -9.00 -3.70 -1.50
N ARG A 199 -9.73 -3.42 -0.41
CA ARG A 199 -10.05 -2.04 0.01
C ARG A 199 -8.80 -1.26 0.40
N LEU A 200 -7.84 -1.91 1.04
CA LEU A 200 -6.56 -1.29 1.37
C LEU A 200 -5.81 -0.91 0.09
N LYS A 201 -5.69 -1.84 -0.87
CA LYS A 201 -5.05 -1.57 -2.18
C LYS A 201 -5.71 -0.42 -2.91
N GLU A 202 -7.04 -0.37 -2.91
CA GLU A 202 -7.80 0.74 -3.51
C GLU A 202 -7.51 2.06 -2.79
N ALA A 203 -7.46 2.08 -1.45
CA ALA A 203 -7.14 3.28 -0.68
C ALA A 203 -5.74 3.84 -0.99
N TYR A 204 -4.81 2.98 -1.39
CA TYR A 204 -3.44 3.32 -1.79
C TYR A 204 -3.22 3.41 -3.30
N HIS A 205 -4.28 3.21 -4.12
CA HIS A 205 -4.15 3.12 -5.58
C HIS A 205 -3.52 4.38 -6.18
N SER A 206 -4.01 5.56 -5.76
CA SER A 206 -3.56 6.85 -6.27
C SER A 206 -2.08 7.15 -5.99
N ILE A 207 -1.47 6.51 -5.00
CA ILE A 207 -0.05 6.70 -4.67
C ILE A 207 0.84 5.54 -5.14
N SER A 208 0.24 4.42 -5.54
CA SER A 208 0.97 3.22 -5.95
C SER A 208 1.32 3.21 -7.45
N ASP A 209 0.67 4.04 -8.26
CA ASP A 209 0.89 4.11 -9.71
C ASP A 209 1.35 5.52 -10.15
N PRO A 210 2.68 5.74 -10.29
CA PRO A 210 3.22 7.00 -10.79
C PRO A 210 2.70 7.39 -12.17
N SER A 211 2.35 6.42 -13.02
CA SER A 211 1.83 6.70 -14.36
C SER A 211 0.42 7.28 -14.36
N SER A 212 -0.28 7.19 -13.22
CA SER A 212 -1.60 7.79 -13.01
C SER A 212 -1.53 9.22 -12.46
N TRP A 213 -0.35 9.70 -12.05
CA TRP A 213 -0.22 11.03 -11.46
C TRP A 213 -0.38 12.11 -12.54
N PRO A 214 -1.14 13.18 -12.26
CA PRO A 214 -1.29 14.25 -13.21
C PRO A 214 0.02 15.01 -13.39
N ASP A 215 0.29 15.43 -14.63
CA ASP A 215 1.32 16.42 -14.91
C ASP A 215 0.88 17.77 -14.35
N MET A 216 1.68 18.34 -13.45
CA MET A 216 1.40 19.61 -12.80
C MET A 216 2.51 20.63 -13.07
N ASP A 217 2.11 21.86 -13.39
CA ASP A 217 3.00 23.01 -13.45
C ASP A 217 3.34 23.47 -12.03
N VAL A 218 4.60 23.28 -11.66
CA VAL A 218 5.10 23.60 -10.33
C VAL A 218 6.38 24.41 -10.43
N ASN A 219 6.58 25.28 -9.45
CA ASN A 219 7.89 25.85 -9.18
C ASN A 219 8.55 25.05 -8.06
N ILE A 220 9.62 24.34 -8.35
CA ILE A 220 10.28 23.41 -7.42
C ILE A 220 11.66 23.93 -6.96
N SER A 221 12.08 23.45 -5.79
CA SER A 221 13.46 23.47 -5.30
C SER A 221 13.67 22.39 -4.23
N ALA A 222 14.92 22.14 -3.84
CA ALA A 222 15.21 21.28 -2.68
C ALA A 222 14.60 21.79 -1.35
N GLY A 223 14.14 23.05 -1.28
CA GLY A 223 13.42 23.60 -0.11
C GLY A 223 11.92 23.35 -0.12
N GLY A 224 11.33 22.98 -1.25
CA GLY A 224 9.88 22.89 -1.40
C GLY A 224 9.40 23.11 -2.82
N PHE A 225 8.09 23.23 -3.00
CA PHE A 225 7.51 23.55 -4.30
C PHE A 225 6.27 24.43 -4.14
N SER A 226 5.86 25.10 -5.22
CA SER A 226 4.60 25.83 -5.27
C SER A 226 3.85 25.52 -6.55
N PHE A 227 2.54 25.54 -6.46
CA PHE A 227 1.64 25.26 -7.57
C PHE A 227 0.41 26.15 -7.49
N ASN A 228 -0.30 26.29 -8.60
CA ASN A 228 -1.55 27.03 -8.66
C ASN A 228 -2.73 26.05 -8.61
N THR A 229 -3.81 26.42 -7.93
CA THR A 229 -5.02 25.60 -7.79
C THR A 229 -6.26 26.46 -7.53
N ASN A 230 -7.44 25.86 -7.70
CA ASN A 230 -8.73 26.46 -7.32
C ASN A 230 -9.17 26.09 -5.90
N GLU A 231 -8.44 25.20 -5.23
CA GLU A 231 -8.72 24.75 -3.87
C GLU A 231 -7.92 25.52 -2.83
N THR A 232 -8.49 25.67 -1.63
CA THR A 232 -7.77 26.19 -0.47
C THR A 232 -7.24 25.08 0.39
N PHE A 233 -6.05 25.29 0.95
CA PHE A 233 -5.50 24.39 1.95
C PHE A 233 -5.33 25.09 3.29
N GLU A 234 -5.47 24.32 4.37
CA GLU A 234 -5.21 24.80 5.71
C GLU A 234 -3.73 25.15 5.87
N LYS A 235 -3.46 26.34 6.43
CA LYS A 235 -2.10 26.81 6.64
C LYS A 235 -1.42 25.93 7.69
N PHE A 236 -0.18 25.54 7.42
CA PHE A 236 0.61 24.62 8.25
C PHE A 236 0.13 23.18 8.31
N ALA A 237 -0.89 22.80 7.54
CA ALA A 237 -1.21 21.40 7.33
C ALA A 237 -0.02 20.68 6.68
N HIS A 238 0.13 19.41 7.01
CA HIS A 238 1.13 18.53 6.43
C HIS A 238 0.55 17.79 5.23
N MET A 239 1.40 17.48 4.26
CA MET A 239 1.06 16.63 3.12
C MET A 239 2.18 15.65 2.81
N ASN A 240 1.81 14.49 2.29
CA ASN A 240 2.75 13.62 1.58
C ASN A 240 2.72 14.01 0.11
N VAL A 241 3.90 14.17 -0.48
CA VAL A 241 4.12 14.65 -1.84
C VAL A 241 4.84 13.55 -2.60
N PHE A 242 4.19 13.07 -3.65
CA PHE A 242 4.65 12.04 -4.55
C PHE A 242 5.01 12.70 -5.87
N MET A 243 6.25 12.58 -6.30
CA MET A 243 6.71 13.23 -7.53
C MET A 243 7.61 12.31 -8.32
N GLN A 244 7.49 12.39 -9.65
CA GLN A 244 8.40 11.71 -10.56
C GLN A 244 9.33 12.73 -11.23
N LEU A 245 10.63 12.60 -10.97
CA LEU A 245 11.68 13.44 -11.54
C LEU A 245 12.58 12.61 -12.45
N ASP A 246 12.34 12.70 -13.75
CA ASP A 246 12.91 11.81 -14.77
C ASP A 246 12.63 10.33 -14.40
N ASP A 247 13.67 9.54 -14.12
CA ASP A 247 13.56 8.12 -13.75
C ASP A 247 13.43 7.90 -12.23
N ASN A 248 13.41 8.97 -11.42
CA ASN A 248 13.36 8.87 -9.96
C ASN A 248 11.94 9.15 -9.44
N ILE A 249 11.46 8.29 -8.56
CA ILE A 249 10.25 8.53 -7.78
C ILE A 249 10.68 9.00 -6.39
N LEU A 250 10.21 10.18 -6.01
CA LEU A 250 10.47 10.74 -4.70
C LEU A 250 9.18 10.85 -3.92
N VAL A 251 9.26 10.52 -2.64
CA VAL A 251 8.19 10.83 -1.70
C VAL A 251 8.74 11.66 -0.56
N CYS A 252 8.12 12.81 -0.37
CA CYS A 252 8.57 13.85 0.54
C CYS A 252 7.40 14.28 1.43
N ARG A 253 7.69 14.57 2.70
CA ARG A 253 6.73 15.26 3.55
C ARG A 253 6.87 16.76 3.33
N GLY A 254 5.74 17.45 3.19
CA GLY A 254 5.67 18.88 2.99
C GLY A 254 4.75 19.55 4.00
N LYS A 255 5.03 20.81 4.31
CA LYS A 255 4.20 21.68 5.13
C LYS A 255 3.72 22.86 4.32
N ILE A 256 2.43 23.18 4.42
CA ILE A 256 1.84 24.31 3.70
C ILE A 256 2.26 25.61 4.38
N VAL A 257 3.09 26.41 3.72
CA VAL A 257 3.62 27.67 4.25
C VAL A 257 3.03 28.89 3.57
N LEU A 258 2.47 28.73 2.37
CA LEU A 258 1.84 29.80 1.60
C LEU A 258 0.48 29.36 1.08
N ASN A 259 -0.53 30.20 1.30
CA ASN A 259 -1.82 30.14 0.61
C ASN A 259 -2.17 31.58 0.20
N LYS A 260 -1.94 31.91 -1.07
CA LYS A 260 -2.07 33.27 -1.59
C LYS A 260 -3.13 33.30 -2.69
N ALA A 261 -4.19 34.07 -2.47
CA ALA A 261 -5.17 34.33 -3.52
C ALA A 261 -4.53 35.06 -4.70
N LEU A 262 -4.82 34.60 -5.91
CA LEU A 262 -4.39 35.21 -7.15
C LEU A 262 -5.55 36.04 -7.72
N LYS A 263 -5.25 37.23 -8.25
CA LYS A 263 -6.25 38.10 -8.89
C LYS A 263 -6.14 37.92 -10.40
N ASN A 264 -7.28 37.71 -11.07
CA ASN A 264 -7.39 37.63 -12.53
C ASN A 264 -6.49 36.55 -13.17
N SER A 265 -6.46 35.37 -12.58
CA SER A 265 -5.83 34.18 -13.14
C SER A 265 -6.83 33.04 -13.30
N GLU A 266 -6.50 32.08 -14.16
CA GLU A 266 -7.25 30.83 -14.32
C GLU A 266 -7.40 30.06 -13.00
N PHE A 267 -6.41 30.18 -12.11
CA PHE A 267 -6.41 29.59 -10.78
C PHE A 267 -6.71 30.62 -9.69
N ALA A 268 -7.48 30.23 -8.68
CA ALA A 268 -7.84 31.12 -7.57
C ALA A 268 -6.70 31.32 -6.54
N TYR A 269 -5.81 30.33 -6.37
CA TYR A 269 -4.79 30.32 -5.32
C TYR A 269 -3.41 29.86 -5.82
N LYS A 270 -2.36 30.40 -5.20
CA LYS A 270 -1.00 29.86 -5.22
C LYS A 270 -0.69 29.25 -3.86
N ILE A 271 -0.35 27.97 -3.87
CA ILE A 271 0.02 27.20 -2.69
C ILE A 271 1.52 27.00 -2.69
N GLY A 272 2.16 27.19 -1.54
CA GLY A 272 3.58 26.92 -1.35
C GLY A 272 3.77 25.93 -0.22
N VAL A 273 4.56 24.91 -0.51
CA VAL A 273 4.84 23.78 0.35
C VAL A 273 6.35 23.76 0.62
N GLU A 274 6.72 23.72 1.89
CA GLU A 274 8.12 23.57 2.33
C GLU A 274 8.36 22.10 2.68
N PHE A 275 9.42 21.48 2.16
CA PHE A 275 9.73 20.08 2.51
C PHE A 275 10.23 19.98 3.94
N GLU A 276 9.72 18.98 4.67
CA GLU A 276 10.12 18.67 6.04
C GLU A 276 11.08 17.49 6.04
N PHE A 277 12.23 17.66 6.71
CA PHE A 277 13.23 16.59 6.89
C PHE A 277 13.66 15.90 5.59
N LEU A 278 13.76 16.67 4.50
CA LEU A 278 14.21 16.13 3.21
C LEU A 278 15.58 15.47 3.36
N SER A 279 15.69 14.21 2.92
CA SER A 279 16.96 13.49 2.95
C SER A 279 17.98 14.18 2.04
N ARG A 280 19.27 14.04 2.36
CA ARG A 280 20.34 14.60 1.53
C ARG A 280 20.28 14.06 0.09
N GLU A 281 19.98 12.77 -0.05
CA GLU A 281 19.82 12.11 -1.35
C GLU A 281 18.67 12.71 -2.16
N HIS A 282 17.48 12.89 -1.55
CA HIS A 282 16.36 13.53 -2.24
C HIS A 282 16.68 14.99 -2.61
N ALA A 283 17.34 15.73 -1.72
CA ALA A 283 17.76 17.10 -2.01
C ALA A 283 18.74 17.17 -3.20
N GLU A 284 19.67 16.23 -3.30
CA GLU A 284 20.61 16.11 -4.41
C GLU A 284 19.90 15.75 -5.72
N ILE A 285 18.94 14.80 -5.70
CA ILE A 285 18.13 14.43 -6.88
C ILE A 285 17.35 15.64 -7.40
N ILE A 286 16.63 16.36 -6.53
CA ILE A 286 15.87 17.56 -6.92
C ILE A 286 16.81 18.61 -7.50
N THR A 287 17.91 18.91 -6.82
CA THR A 287 18.87 19.92 -7.29
C THR A 287 19.46 19.58 -8.66
N LEU A 288 19.83 18.31 -8.89
CA LEU A 288 20.37 17.86 -10.18
C LEU A 288 19.31 17.85 -11.27
N PHE A 289 18.06 17.53 -10.94
CA PHE A 289 16.94 17.65 -11.87
C PHE A 289 16.76 19.11 -12.31
N GLU A 290 16.68 20.06 -11.36
CA GLU A 290 16.56 21.49 -11.65
C GLU A 290 17.69 21.98 -12.56
N GLN A 291 18.95 21.71 -12.20
CA GLN A 291 20.12 22.14 -12.97
C GLN A 291 20.12 21.58 -14.40
N ARG A 292 19.71 20.32 -14.58
CA ARG A 292 19.62 19.71 -15.92
C ARG A 292 18.53 20.35 -16.77
N ARG A 293 17.40 20.74 -16.17
CA ARG A 293 16.31 21.43 -16.88
C ARG A 293 16.71 22.87 -17.22
N GLU A 294 17.25 23.61 -16.25
CA GLU A 294 17.85 24.95 -16.43
C GLU A 294 18.82 24.97 -17.63
N LEU A 295 19.75 24.00 -17.68
CA LEU A 295 20.73 23.90 -18.75
C LEU A 295 20.09 23.60 -20.12
N LYS A 296 19.12 22.67 -20.18
CA LYS A 296 18.43 22.31 -21.42
C LYS A 296 17.69 23.51 -22.02
N ASP A 297 16.99 24.28 -21.19
CA ASP A 297 16.23 25.42 -21.67
C ASP A 297 17.15 26.59 -22.06
N ALA A 298 18.25 26.80 -21.34
CA ALA A 298 19.29 27.75 -21.73
C ALA A 298 19.92 27.40 -23.09
N MET A 299 20.22 26.11 -23.34
CA MET A 299 20.76 25.65 -24.62
C MET A 299 19.77 25.82 -25.78
N ARG A 300 18.47 25.60 -25.51
CA ARG A 300 17.41 25.80 -26.49
C ARG A 300 17.29 27.27 -26.90
N LEU A 301 17.28 28.20 -25.93
CA LEU A 301 17.23 29.64 -26.19
C LEU A 301 18.41 30.12 -27.05
N VAL A 302 19.63 29.64 -26.78
CA VAL A 302 20.81 29.98 -27.59
C VAL A 302 20.68 29.45 -29.03
N SER A 303 20.10 28.27 -29.20
CA SER A 303 19.90 27.66 -30.52
C SER A 303 18.84 28.42 -31.34
N GLU A 304 17.73 28.79 -30.69
CA GLU A 304 16.65 29.57 -31.32
C GLU A 304 17.11 30.99 -31.68
N GLN A 305 17.92 31.64 -30.84
CA GLN A 305 18.51 32.95 -31.15
C GLN A 305 19.49 32.90 -32.33
N LYS A 306 20.27 31.82 -32.47
CA LYS A 306 21.14 31.63 -33.64
C LYS A 306 20.36 31.42 -34.93
N LEU A 307 19.22 30.73 -34.87
CA LEU A 307 18.33 30.54 -36.03
C LEU A 307 17.59 31.83 -36.42
N ALA A 308 17.23 32.69 -35.46
CA ALA A 308 16.59 33.97 -35.73
C ALA A 308 17.54 35.04 -36.32
N LEU A 309 18.85 34.81 -36.27
CA LEU A 309 19.90 35.69 -36.80
C LEU A 309 20.42 35.25 -38.19
N LEU A 310 19.90 34.15 -38.74
CA LEU A 310 20.16 33.64 -40.09
C LEU A 310 18.95 33.92 -40.99
#